data_AF-A0A960JKG2-F1
#
_entry.id   AF-A0A960JKG2-F1
#
_cell.length_a   1.000
_cell.length_b   1.000
_cell.length_c   1.000
_cell.angle_alpha   90.00
_cell.angle_beta   90.00
_cell.angle_gamma   90.00
#
_symmetry.space_group_name_H-M   'P 1'
#
loop_
_entity.id
_entity.type
_entity.pdbx_description
1 polymer ?
#
loop_
_entity_poly.entity_id
_entity_poly.type
_entity_poly.pdbx_seq_one_letter_code
_entity_poly.pdbx_strand_id
1 'polypeptide(L)'
;VADGASLLDPGAVRRALERVKSASDHQDAVDHLSPQEQRIFELIGEGMSNRQIAASMYLAEKTVKNYVSNVLMKLGMERRTEAAALAARLDERQRRS
;
A
#
# COMPACT_ATOMS: atom_id res chain seq x y z
N VAL A 1 33.91 -34.85 -6.05
CA VAL A 1 32.54 -34.74 -5.50
C VAL A 1 32.35 -33.26 -5.17
N ALA A 2 31.44 -32.57 -5.86
CA ALA A 2 31.21 -31.14 -5.64
C ALA A 2 30.32 -30.98 -4.41
N ASP A 3 30.86 -30.35 -3.37
CA ASP A 3 30.20 -30.20 -2.09
C ASP A 3 29.14 -29.10 -2.18
N GLY A 4 27.89 -29.46 -1.92
CA GLY A 4 26.70 -28.62 -2.04
C GLY A 4 26.59 -27.61 -0.91
N ALA A 5 27.53 -26.65 -0.85
CA ALA A 5 27.43 -25.51 0.03
C ALA A 5 26.19 -24.68 -0.36
N SER A 6 25.11 -24.94 0.38
CA SER A 6 23.77 -24.33 0.35
C SER A 6 23.68 -23.01 -0.42
N LEU A 7 22.97 -23.03 -1.55
CA LEU A 7 22.66 -21.88 -2.43
C LEU A 7 21.77 -20.80 -1.78
N LEU A 8 21.54 -20.88 -0.47
CA LEU A 8 20.67 -20.00 0.28
C LEU A 8 21.40 -19.50 1.54
N ASP A 9 21.85 -18.24 1.48
CA ASP A 9 22.31 -17.49 2.65
C ASP A 9 21.15 -17.37 3.66
N PRO A 10 21.29 -17.86 4.90
CA PRO A 10 20.23 -17.77 5.92
C PRO A 10 19.75 -16.33 6.16
N GLY A 11 20.64 -15.34 6.02
CA GLY A 11 20.29 -13.93 6.09
C GLY A 11 19.39 -13.47 4.95
N ALA A 12 19.66 -13.93 3.73
CA ALA A 12 18.84 -13.65 2.55
C ALA A 12 17.44 -14.27 2.66
N VAL A 13 17.35 -15.51 3.16
CA VAL A 13 16.07 -16.18 3.42
C VAL A 13 15.24 -15.41 4.44
N ARG A 14 15.83 -15.01 5.56
CA ARG A 14 15.13 -14.24 6.60
C ARG A 14 14.60 -12.90 6.08
N ARG A 15 15.43 -12.15 5.34
CA ARG A 15 15.00 -10.87 4.72
C ARG A 15 13.86 -11.08 3.71
N ALA A 16 13.88 -12.17 2.95
CA ALA A 16 12.80 -12.49 2.03
C ALA A 16 11.49 -12.78 2.78
N LEU A 17 11.53 -13.57 3.85
CA LEU A 17 10.37 -13.87 4.68
C LEU A 17 9.81 -12.63 5.39
N GLU A 18 10.66 -11.75 5.92
CA GLU A 18 10.23 -10.49 6.53
C GLU A 18 9.52 -9.57 5.52
N ARG A 19 9.99 -9.53 4.27
CA ARG A 19 9.32 -8.79 3.19
C ARG A 19 7.96 -9.36 2.82
N VAL A 20 7.83 -10.70 2.78
CA VAL A 20 6.55 -11.36 2.51
C VAL A 20 5.57 -11.09 3.64
N LYS A 21 5.99 -11.23 4.90
CA LYS A 21 5.14 -10.95 6.06
C LYS A 21 4.67 -9.50 6.08
N SER A 22 5.60 -8.56 5.93
CA SER A 22 5.26 -7.12 5.89
C SER A 22 4.28 -6.82 4.75
N ALA A 23 4.47 -7.43 3.58
CA ALA A 23 3.55 -7.28 2.46
C ALA A 23 2.13 -7.78 2.75
N SER A 24 1.98 -8.89 3.48
CA SER A 24 0.69 -9.40 3.94
C SER A 24 0.05 -8.47 4.98
N ASP A 25 0.82 -8.04 5.99
CA ASP A 25 0.32 -7.15 7.04
C ASP A 25 -0.27 -5.84 6.47
N HIS A 26 0.36 -5.29 5.42
CA HIS A 26 -0.15 -4.08 4.75
C HIS A 26 -1.40 -4.35 3.90
N GLN A 27 -1.54 -5.54 3.31
CA GLN A 27 -2.76 -5.90 2.58
C GLN A 27 -3.93 -6.01 3.56
N ASP A 28 -3.73 -6.69 4.69
CA ASP A 28 -4.74 -6.82 5.74
C ASP A 28 -5.18 -5.43 6.27
N ALA A 29 -4.23 -4.51 6.46
CA ALA A 29 -4.53 -3.14 6.88
C ALA A 29 -5.37 -2.37 5.85
N VAL A 30 -5.11 -2.56 4.54
CA VAL A 30 -5.91 -1.95 3.46
C VAL A 30 -7.30 -2.56 3.40
N ASP A 31 -7.44 -3.87 3.61
CA ASP A 31 -8.72 -4.57 3.62
C ASP A 31 -9.64 -4.12 4.77
N HIS A 32 -9.06 -3.60 5.86
CA HIS A 32 -9.79 -2.99 6.98
C HIS A 32 -10.25 -1.53 6.74
N LEU A 33 -9.84 -0.90 5.65
CA LEU A 33 -10.37 0.41 5.27
C LEU A 33 -11.85 0.28 4.86
N SER A 34 -12.64 1.31 5.12
CA SER A 34 -14.01 1.38 4.58
C SER A 34 -14.00 1.50 3.05
N PRO A 35 -15.10 1.19 2.35
CA PRO A 35 -15.14 1.26 0.89
C PRO A 35 -14.75 2.63 0.32
N GLN A 36 -15.13 3.73 0.98
CA GLN A 36 -14.72 5.07 0.55
C GLN A 36 -13.22 5.32 0.80
N GLU A 37 -12.68 4.82 1.91
CA GLU A 37 -11.26 4.95 2.22
C GLU A 37 -10.39 4.10 1.28
N GLN A 38 -10.83 2.88 0.92
CA GLN A 38 -10.19 2.07 -0.12
C GLN A 38 -10.17 2.81 -1.45
N ARG A 39 -11.30 3.42 -1.84
CA ARG A 39 -11.37 4.23 -3.06
C ARG A 39 -10.41 5.42 -3.03
N ILE A 40 -10.32 6.12 -1.90
CA ILE A 40 -9.36 7.22 -1.72
C ILE A 40 -7.93 6.69 -1.84
N PHE A 41 -7.62 5.54 -1.24
CA PHE A 41 -6.30 4.91 -1.27
C PHE A 41 -5.88 4.49 -2.69
N GLU A 42 -6.79 3.89 -3.47
CA GLU A 42 -6.57 3.55 -4.89
C GLU A 42 -6.17 4.79 -5.70
N LEU A 43 -6.97 5.86 -5.59
CA LEU A 43 -6.73 7.09 -6.34
C LEU A 43 -5.46 7.84 -5.89
N ILE A 44 -5.04 7.67 -4.63
CA ILE A 44 -3.72 8.11 -4.16
C ILE A 44 -2.61 7.33 -4.89
N GLY A 45 -2.78 6.02 -5.08
CA GLY A 45 -1.86 5.15 -5.84
C GLY A 45 -1.74 5.56 -7.31
N GLU A 46 -2.83 6.05 -7.90
CA GLU A 46 -2.84 6.64 -9.25
C GLU A 46 -2.14 8.02 -9.32
N GLY A 47 -1.65 8.54 -8.20
CA GLY A 47 -0.94 9.83 -8.14
C GLY A 47 -1.86 11.05 -8.20
N MET A 48 -3.18 10.87 -8.07
CA MET A 48 -4.11 11.98 -8.09
C MET A 48 -3.88 12.91 -6.90
N SER A 49 -4.14 14.20 -7.04
CA SER A 49 -4.18 15.17 -5.93
C SER A 49 -5.54 15.15 -5.22
N ASN A 50 -5.63 15.71 -4.01
CA ASN A 50 -6.93 15.88 -3.32
C ASN A 50 -7.94 16.66 -4.16
N ARG A 51 -7.43 17.66 -4.91
CA ARG A 51 -7.98 18.28 -6.12
C ARG A 51 -8.83 17.34 -6.96
N GLN A 52 -8.11 16.45 -7.62
CA GLN A 52 -8.62 15.56 -8.65
C GLN A 52 -9.48 14.46 -8.04
N ILE A 53 -9.11 13.94 -6.87
CA ILE A 53 -9.89 12.93 -6.14
C ILE A 53 -11.26 13.49 -5.76
N ALA A 54 -11.31 14.73 -5.27
CA ALA A 54 -12.56 15.41 -4.92
C ALA A 54 -13.49 15.54 -6.13
N ALA A 55 -12.93 15.92 -7.28
CA ALA A 55 -13.68 15.96 -8.53
C ALA A 55 -14.16 14.57 -8.98
N SER A 56 -13.30 13.55 -8.89
CA SER A 56 -13.64 12.17 -9.29
C SER A 56 -14.72 11.53 -8.41
N MET A 57 -14.76 11.88 -7.12
CA MET A 57 -15.70 11.31 -6.14
C MET A 57 -16.89 12.23 -5.88
N TYR A 58 -16.99 13.38 -6.55
CA TYR A 58 -18.01 14.41 -6.32
C TYR A 58 -18.07 14.88 -4.86
N LEU A 59 -16.91 15.07 -4.22
CA LEU A 59 -16.76 15.50 -2.85
C LEU A 59 -16.12 16.89 -2.76
N ALA A 60 -16.20 17.53 -1.58
CA ALA A 60 -15.40 18.71 -1.30
C ALA A 60 -13.92 18.33 -1.06
N GLU A 61 -12.98 19.17 -1.48
CA GLU A 61 -11.54 18.92 -1.29
C GLU A 61 -11.17 18.74 0.20
N LYS A 62 -11.82 19.47 1.10
CA LYS A 62 -11.62 19.33 2.56
C LYS A 62 -12.05 17.94 3.06
N THR A 63 -13.12 17.39 2.51
CA THR A 63 -13.59 16.05 2.85
C THR A 63 -12.57 15.01 2.42
N VAL A 64 -12.00 15.15 1.21
CA VAL A 64 -10.90 14.28 0.76
C VAL A 64 -9.67 14.40 1.64
N LYS A 65 -9.29 15.62 2.06
CA LYS A 65 -8.19 15.81 3.02
C LYS A 65 -8.41 15.02 4.31
N ASN A 66 -9.62 15.04 4.85
CA ASN A 66 -9.97 14.28 6.05
C ASN A 66 -9.89 12.77 5.80
N TYR A 67 -10.39 12.28 4.67
CA TYR A 67 -10.25 10.87 4.30
C TYR A 67 -8.80 10.46 4.18
N VAL A 68 -7.95 11.26 3.51
CA VAL A 68 -6.51 10.98 3.38
C VAL A 68 -5.86 10.88 4.76
N SER A 69 -6.13 11.82 5.66
CA SER A 69 -5.59 11.76 7.03
C SER A 69 -6.03 10.51 7.77
N ASN A 70 -7.31 10.12 7.65
CA ASN A 70 -7.84 8.91 8.28
C ASN A 70 -7.24 7.63 7.69
N VAL A 71 -7.08 7.57 6.37
CA VAL A 71 -6.41 6.44 5.68
C VAL A 71 -4.98 6.31 6.18
N LEU A 72 -4.21 7.40 6.19
CA LEU A 72 -2.82 7.37 6.68
C LEU A 72 -2.76 6.90 8.14
N MET A 73 -3.61 7.44 9.01
CA MET A 73 -3.70 7.01 10.41
C MET A 73 -4.02 5.51 10.54
N LYS A 74 -5.01 5.00 9.80
CA LYS A 74 -5.41 3.58 9.84
C LYS A 74 -4.32 2.64 9.30
N LEU A 75 -3.55 3.10 8.32
CA LEU A 75 -2.42 2.37 7.77
C LEU A 75 -1.12 2.55 8.58
N GLY A 76 -1.14 3.35 9.65
CA GLY A 76 0.06 3.66 10.44
C GLY A 76 1.12 4.46 9.67
N MET A 77 0.71 5.22 8.67
CA MET A 77 1.58 6.01 7.80
C MET A 77 1.52 7.49 8.15
N GLU A 78 2.60 8.21 7.89
CA GLU A 78 2.66 9.66 8.12
C GLU A 78 2.52 10.45 6.82
N ARG A 79 2.96 9.86 5.70
CA ARG A 79 3.12 10.58 4.43
C ARG A 79 2.27 9.96 3.34
N ARG A 80 1.64 10.84 2.54
CA ARG A 80 0.91 10.44 1.32
C ARG A 80 1.77 9.60 0.38
N THR A 81 3.07 9.91 0.28
CA THR A 81 4.00 9.18 -0.59
C THR A 81 4.18 7.73 -0.17
N GLU A 82 4.07 7.41 1.13
CA GLU A 82 4.11 6.03 1.63
C GLU A 82 2.87 5.26 1.18
N ALA A 83 1.68 5.87 1.34
CA ALA A 83 0.43 5.29 0.87
C ALA A 83 0.41 5.12 -0.66
N ALA A 84 0.87 6.11 -1.41
CA ALA A 84 0.95 6.02 -2.87
C ALA A 84 1.89 4.89 -3.31
N ALA A 85 3.06 4.77 -2.68
CA ALA A 85 3.99 3.69 -2.97
C ALA A 85 3.42 2.31 -2.60
N LEU A 86 2.68 2.20 -1.50
CA LEU A 86 2.00 0.96 -1.14
C LEU A 86 0.91 0.60 -2.15
N ALA A 87 0.02 1.54 -2.47
CA ALA A 87 -1.09 1.33 -3.41
C ALA A 87 -0.56 0.87 -4.78
N ALA A 88 0.46 1.53 -5.33
CA ALA A 88 1.10 1.13 -6.59
C ALA A 88 1.68 -0.30 -6.53
N ARG A 89 2.33 -0.69 -5.42
CA ARG A 89 2.87 -2.04 -5.25
C ARG A 89 1.78 -3.12 -5.19
N LEU A 90 0.65 -2.83 -4.54
CA LEU A 90 -0.46 -3.78 -4.42
C LEU A 90 -1.19 -3.94 -5.77
N ASP A 91 -1.40 -2.84 -6.47
CA ASP A 91 -1.97 -2.81 -7.82
C ASP A 91 -1.10 -3.59 -8.84
N GLU A 92 0.23 -3.43 -8.80
CA GLU A 92 1.15 -4.24 -9.61
C GLU A 92 1.04 -5.75 -9.35
N ARG A 93 0.79 -6.16 -8.10
CA ARG A 93 0.62 -7.57 -7.74
C ARG A 93 -0.69 -8.13 -8.25
N GLN A 94 -1.78 -7.36 -8.13
CA GLN A 94 -3.09 -7.76 -8.63
C GLN A 94 -3.07 -7.95 -10.15
N ARG A 95 -2.38 -7.08 -10.90
CA ARG A 95 -2.24 -7.22 -12.36
C ARG A 95 -1.41 -8.43 -12.81
N ARG A 96 -0.55 -8.96 -11.95
CA ARG A 96 0.33 -10.10 -12.26
C ARG A 96 -0.26 -11.45 -11.85
N SER A 97 -1.33 -11.45 -11.07
CA SER A 97 -2.10 -12.65 -10.69
C SER A 97 -3.21 -12.94 -11.69
#